data_AF-A0A088SBJ0-F1
#
_entry.id   AF-A0A088SBJ0-F1
#
_cell.length_a   1.000
_cell.length_b   1.000
_cell.length_c   1.000
_cell.angle_alpha   90.00
_cell.angle_beta   90.00
_cell.angle_gamma   90.00
#
_symmetry.space_group_name_H-M   'P 1'
#
loop_
_entity.id
_entity.type
_entity.pdbx_description
1 polymer ?
#
loop_
_entity_poly.entity_id
_entity_poly.type
_entity_poly.pdbx_seq_one_letter_code
_entity_poly.pdbx_strand_id
1 'polypeptide(L)'
;MLSQYLRKRVSVVTVDGRNLVGVLHAADQLLNIVLTSCVERTGAPYDFNDGVPGENNGVVDEGTSTAGSSGNTARGALPPMEEVQLGVMMVRGSDVVTIAAIDVYEEAGTNIKDWRGRDMPPAAAAVRQR
;
A
#
# COMPACT_ATOMS: atom_id res chain seq x y z
N MET A 1 -9.88 -22.08 0.53
CA MET A 1 -8.44 -21.88 0.22
C MET A 1 -8.33 -20.95 -0.98
N LEU A 2 -7.20 -20.26 -1.19
CA LEU A 2 -7.05 -19.18 -2.21
C LEU A 2 -7.38 -19.55 -3.66
N SER A 3 -7.67 -20.82 -3.95
CA SER A 3 -8.07 -21.33 -5.27
C SER A 3 -9.15 -20.49 -5.97
N GLN A 4 -10.10 -19.91 -5.22
CA GLN A 4 -11.15 -19.04 -5.78
C GLN A 4 -10.65 -17.70 -6.34
N TYR A 5 -9.43 -17.29 -5.98
CA TYR A 5 -8.79 -16.06 -6.43
C TYR A 5 -7.75 -16.31 -7.54
N LEU A 6 -7.45 -17.58 -7.87
CA LEU A 6 -6.52 -17.90 -8.96
C LEU A 6 -7.02 -17.31 -10.27
N ARG A 7 -6.10 -16.71 -11.03
CA ARG A 7 -6.33 -16.00 -12.29
C ARG A 7 -7.26 -14.80 -12.17
N LYS A 8 -7.59 -14.35 -10.96
CA LYS A 8 -8.32 -13.10 -10.72
C LYS A 8 -7.35 -11.99 -10.36
N ARG A 9 -7.78 -10.76 -10.63
CA ARG A 9 -7.12 -9.56 -10.18
C ARG A 9 -7.34 -9.40 -8.67
N VAL A 10 -6.26 -9.21 -7.93
CA VAL A 10 -6.26 -9.11 -6.48
C VAL A 10 -5.43 -7.91 -6.02
N SER A 11 -5.83 -7.33 -4.89
CA SER A 11 -4.99 -6.43 -4.08
C SER A 11 -4.42 -7.23 -2.92
N VAL A 12 -3.13 -7.10 -2.71
CA VAL A 12 -2.37 -7.75 -1.64
C VAL A 12 -1.76 -6.66 -0.79
N VAL A 13 -2.03 -6.73 0.51
CA VAL A 13 -1.37 -5.89 1.50
C VAL A 13 -0.25 -6.67 2.14
N THR A 14 0.93 -6.05 2.20
CA THR A 14 2.09 -6.64 2.88
C THR A 14 2.25 -6.12 4.31
N VAL A 15 3.05 -6.81 5.12
CA VAL A 15 3.36 -6.43 6.51
C VAL A 15 3.99 -5.05 6.64
N ASP A 16 4.71 -4.60 5.63
CA ASP A 16 5.36 -3.28 5.59
C ASP A 16 4.40 -2.16 5.16
N GLY A 17 3.13 -2.48 4.86
CA GLY A 17 2.11 -1.51 4.45
C GLY A 17 2.00 -1.31 2.93
N ARG A 18 2.78 -2.04 2.12
CA ARG A 18 2.73 -1.92 0.65
C ARG A 18 1.45 -2.50 0.08
N ASN A 19 0.90 -1.85 -0.94
CA ASN A 19 -0.29 -2.30 -1.68
C ASN A 19 0.11 -2.79 -3.08
N LEU A 20 0.03 -4.10 -3.30
CA LEU A 20 0.39 -4.76 -4.54
C LEU A 20 -0.87 -5.21 -5.27
N VAL A 21 -1.03 -4.79 -6.53
CA VAL A 21 -2.16 -5.16 -7.37
C VAL A 21 -1.67 -5.97 -8.54
N GLY A 22 -2.25 -7.15 -8.75
CA GLY A 22 -1.84 -8.02 -9.84
C GLY A 22 -2.80 -9.17 -10.04
N VAL A 23 -2.45 -10.09 -10.92
CA VAL A 23 -3.20 -11.34 -11.13
C VAL A 23 -2.56 -12.44 -10.30
N LEU A 24 -3.35 -13.09 -9.45
CA LEU A 24 -2.87 -14.21 -8.63
C LEU A 24 -2.65 -15.44 -9.52
N HIS A 25 -1.39 -15.76 -9.80
CA HIS A 25 -1.04 -16.86 -10.69
C HIS A 25 -0.91 -18.19 -9.94
N ALA A 26 -0.31 -18.16 -8.76
CA ALA A 26 -0.13 -19.33 -7.91
C ALA A 26 -0.23 -18.93 -6.43
N ALA A 27 -0.65 -19.89 -5.60
CA ALA A 27 -0.66 -19.78 -4.16
C ALA A 27 -0.41 -21.17 -3.56
N ASP A 28 0.33 -21.23 -2.47
CA ASP A 28 0.53 -22.46 -1.69
C ASP A 28 -0.20 -22.41 -0.33
N GLN A 29 0.00 -23.46 0.48
CA GLN A 29 -0.64 -23.57 1.80
C GLN A 29 -0.07 -22.59 2.85
N LEU A 30 1.14 -22.07 2.61
CA LEU A 30 1.80 -21.09 3.48
C LEU A 30 1.54 -19.66 3.02
N LEU A 31 0.67 -19.45 2.02
CA LEU A 31 0.39 -18.16 1.39
C LEU A 31 1.58 -17.55 0.67
N ASN A 32 2.58 -18.35 0.27
CA ASN A 32 3.51 -17.87 -0.75
C ASN A 32 2.72 -17.73 -2.05
N ILE A 33 2.77 -16.55 -2.65
CA ILE A 33 1.98 -16.21 -3.82
C ILE A 33 2.87 -15.73 -4.96
N VAL A 34 2.43 -16.00 -6.19
CA VAL A 34 3.02 -15.44 -7.39
C VAL A 34 2.00 -14.50 -8.01
N LEU A 35 2.39 -13.23 -8.15
CA LEU A 35 1.62 -12.19 -8.82
C LEU A 35 2.22 -11.92 -10.19
N THR A 36 1.38 -11.94 -11.22
CA THR A 36 1.73 -11.51 -12.59
C THR A 36 1.09 -10.17 -12.89
N SER A 37 1.71 -9.36 -13.76
CA SER A 37 1.27 -7.99 -14.07
C SER A 37 1.12 -7.14 -12.79
N CYS A 38 2.02 -7.36 -11.84
CA CYS A 38 2.03 -6.71 -10.55
C CYS A 38 2.41 -5.23 -10.70
N VAL A 39 1.62 -4.39 -10.06
CA VAL A 39 1.80 -2.94 -9.93
C VAL A 39 1.75 -2.64 -8.44
N GLU A 40 2.69 -1.85 -7.97
CA GLU A 40 2.65 -1.28 -6.63
C GLU A 40 1.94 0.06 -6.66
N ARG A 41 1.08 0.25 -5.66
CA ARG A 41 0.22 1.41 -5.50
C ARG A 41 0.72 2.22 -4.31
N THR A 42 1.28 3.39 -4.58
CA THR A 42 1.88 4.28 -3.56
C THR A 42 1.11 5.59 -3.47
N GLY A 43 0.80 6.00 -2.25
CA GLY A 43 0.10 7.24 -1.93
C GLY A 43 1.04 8.29 -1.33
N ALA A 44 0.46 9.20 -0.55
CA ALA A 44 1.26 10.14 0.22
C ALA A 44 2.01 9.42 1.35
N PRO A 45 3.24 9.85 1.71
CA PRO A 45 3.96 9.29 2.84
C PRO A 45 3.12 9.24 4.11
N TYR A 46 3.26 8.14 4.86
CA TYR A 46 2.56 7.97 6.12
C TYR A 46 3.10 8.94 7.20
N ASP A 47 2.24 9.90 7.56
CA ASP A 47 2.29 10.83 8.70
C ASP A 47 1.74 10.24 10.01
N PHE A 48 2.53 9.82 11.01
CA PHE A 48 1.95 9.36 12.30
C PHE A 48 1.24 10.49 13.06
N ASN A 49 1.70 11.74 12.91
CA ASN A 49 1.14 12.91 13.59
C ASN A 49 -0.04 13.54 12.84
N ASP A 50 -0.37 13.03 11.65
CA ASP A 50 -1.34 13.63 10.76
C ASP A 50 -2.76 13.18 11.11
N GLY A 51 -3.40 13.98 11.98
CA GLY A 51 -4.68 13.67 12.63
C GLY A 51 -4.72 14.12 14.09
N VAL A 52 -3.56 14.40 14.68
CA VAL A 52 -3.48 15.16 15.94
C VAL A 52 -3.54 16.64 15.56
N PRO A 53 -4.49 17.44 16.07
CA PRO A 53 -4.40 18.89 15.97
C PRO A 53 -3.19 19.33 16.79
N GLY A 54 -2.01 19.36 16.16
CA GLY A 54 -0.76 19.70 16.83
C GLY A 54 -0.78 21.14 17.31
N GLU A 55 -0.67 21.32 18.63
CA GLU A 55 -0.08 22.52 19.22
C GLU A 55 1.35 22.61 18.71
N ASN A 56 1.67 23.76 18.09
CA ASN A 56 2.98 24.05 17.55
C ASN A 56 4.03 24.00 18.67
N ASN A 57 4.92 23.01 18.64
CA ASN A 57 6.24 23.20 19.20
C ASN A 57 7.27 22.44 18.37
N GLY A 58 8.07 23.22 17.65
CA GLY A 58 9.12 22.72 16.78
C GLY A 58 10.21 22.02 17.57
N VAL A 59 10.34 20.73 17.35
CA VAL A 59 11.58 19.99 17.58
C VAL A 59 11.82 19.17 16.33
N VAL A 60 12.82 19.58 15.55
CA VAL A 60 13.33 18.87 14.38
C VAL A 60 14.22 17.73 14.88
N ASP A 61 13.75 16.49 14.72
CA ASP A 61 14.57 15.29 14.96
C ASP A 61 15.03 14.73 13.60
N GLU A 62 16.33 14.86 13.32
CA GLU A 62 16.99 14.31 12.14
C GLU A 62 17.29 12.83 12.36
N GLY A 63 16.55 11.92 11.71
CA GLY A 63 16.90 10.51 11.77
C GLY A 63 16.09 9.58 10.86
N THR A 64 16.69 9.22 9.72
CA THR A 64 16.35 8.12 8.79
C THR A 64 15.39 8.46 7.64
N SER A 65 15.99 9.08 6.63
CA SER A 65 15.47 9.20 5.26
C SER A 65 15.29 7.85 4.57
N THR A 66 14.08 7.55 4.10
CA THR A 66 13.90 6.74 2.89
C THR A 66 13.02 7.52 1.91
N ALA A 67 13.71 8.10 0.92
CA ALA A 67 13.28 8.80 -0.29
C ALA A 67 11.83 9.31 -0.42
N GLY A 68 11.67 10.65 -0.43
CA GLY A 68 10.67 11.32 -1.27
C GLY A 68 9.87 12.47 -0.64
N SER A 69 10.30 13.71 -0.93
CA SER A 69 9.57 14.98 -0.74
C SER A 69 9.58 15.62 0.65
N SER A 70 10.68 16.30 0.96
CA SER A 70 10.64 17.60 1.64
C SER A 70 9.73 18.54 0.86
N GLY A 71 8.48 18.66 1.28
CA GLY A 71 7.52 19.57 0.67
C GLY A 71 6.54 20.07 1.72
N ASN A 72 6.69 21.34 2.09
CA ASN A 72 5.75 22.12 2.88
C ASN A 72 4.35 22.06 2.23
N THR A 73 3.56 21.02 2.54
CA THR A 73 2.27 20.79 1.89
C THR A 73 1.20 21.40 2.76
N ALA A 74 0.68 22.53 2.30
CA ALA A 74 -0.53 23.15 2.82
C ALA A 74 -1.62 22.08 3.00
N ARG A 75 -2.42 22.23 4.08
CA ARG A 75 -3.53 21.38 4.56
C ARG A 75 -4.68 21.08 3.56
N GLY A 76 -4.44 20.99 2.24
CA GLY A 76 -5.50 20.99 1.24
C GLY A 76 -5.52 19.82 0.25
N ALA A 77 -4.38 19.27 -0.17
CA ALA A 77 -4.38 18.28 -1.24
C ALA A 77 -3.24 17.27 -1.08
N LEU A 78 -3.60 16.03 -0.73
CA LEU A 78 -2.68 14.89 -0.83
C LEU A 78 -2.25 14.72 -2.30
N PRO A 79 -1.01 14.27 -2.58
CA PRO A 79 -0.59 13.90 -3.92
C PRO A 79 -1.49 12.78 -4.49
N PRO A 80 -1.64 12.73 -5.82
CA PRO A 80 -2.30 11.61 -6.48
C PRO A 80 -1.56 10.30 -6.25
N MET A 81 -2.32 9.20 -6.25
CA MET A 81 -1.74 7.87 -6.18
C MET A 81 -0.87 7.58 -7.41
N GLU A 82 0.29 6.97 -7.18
CA GLU A 82 1.23 6.53 -8.20
C GLU A 82 1.21 5.00 -8.34
N GLU A 83 1.35 4.53 -9.58
CA GLU A 83 1.44 3.10 -9.94
C GLU A 83 2.82 2.77 -10.48
N VAL A 84 3.56 1.93 -9.74
CA VAL A 84 4.91 1.47 -10.11
C VAL A 84 4.82 0.05 -10.66
N GLN A 85 5.17 -0.13 -11.94
CA GLN A 85 5.11 -1.45 -12.59
C GLN A 85 6.24 -2.36 -12.11
N LEU A 86 5.89 -3.50 -11.49
CA LEU A 86 6.85 -4.48 -10.97
C LEU A 86 6.97 -5.75 -11.85
N GLY A 87 5.92 -6.10 -12.59
CA GLY A 87 5.93 -7.22 -13.53
C GLY A 87 5.53 -8.54 -12.86
N VAL A 88 6.43 -9.52 -12.78
CA VAL A 88 6.16 -10.81 -12.12
C VAL A 88 6.97 -10.90 -10.84
N MET A 89 6.30 -11.18 -9.72
CA MET A 89 6.99 -11.32 -8.43
C MET A 89 6.40 -12.44 -7.59
N MET A 90 7.23 -13.01 -6.72
CA MET A 90 6.83 -13.93 -5.67
C MET A 90 6.83 -13.17 -4.34
N VAL A 91 5.73 -13.23 -3.59
CA VAL A 91 5.63 -12.69 -2.24
C VAL A 91 5.65 -13.86 -1.27
N ARG A 92 6.49 -13.75 -0.23
CA ARG A 92 6.57 -14.75 0.83
C ARG A 92 5.33 -14.64 1.73
N GLY A 93 4.75 -15.77 2.10
CA GLY A 93 3.47 -15.79 2.82
C GLY A 93 3.51 -15.22 4.23
N SER A 94 4.68 -15.15 4.87
CA SER A 94 4.84 -14.42 6.15
C SER A 94 4.63 -12.92 6.01
N ASP A 95 4.80 -12.40 4.80
CA ASP A 95 4.79 -10.97 4.52
C ASP A 95 3.42 -10.54 3.99
N VAL A 96 2.47 -11.47 3.83
CA VAL A 96 1.10 -11.22 3.37
C VAL A 96 0.20 -10.97 4.57
N VAL A 97 -0.48 -9.82 4.58
CA VAL A 97 -1.50 -9.47 5.59
C VAL A 97 -2.90 -9.78 5.07
N THR A 98 -3.24 -9.29 3.87
CA THR A 98 -4.55 -9.53 3.26
C THR A 98 -4.44 -9.78 1.76
N ILE A 99 -5.42 -10.50 1.22
CA ILE A 99 -5.65 -10.68 -0.22
C ILE A 99 -7.12 -10.40 -0.48
N ALA A 100 -7.41 -9.41 -1.30
CA ALA A 100 -8.76 -9.00 -1.67
C ALA A 100 -8.99 -9.19 -3.18
N ALA A 101 -10.14 -9.73 -3.58
CA ALA A 101 -10.55 -9.70 -4.98
C ALA A 101 -10.88 -8.27 -5.38
N ILE A 102 -10.42 -7.87 -6.56
CA ILE A 102 -10.80 -6.59 -7.16
C ILE A 102 -11.86 -6.87 -8.22
N ASP A 103 -12.93 -6.07 -8.21
CA ASP A 103 -13.87 -6.03 -9.32
C ASP A 103 -13.24 -5.27 -10.50
N VAL A 104 -12.95 -6.01 -11.57
CA VAL A 104 -12.27 -5.49 -12.75
C VAL A 104 -13.13 -4.46 -13.49
N TYR A 105 -14.46 -4.59 -13.44
CA TYR A 105 -15.36 -3.66 -14.13
C TYR A 105 -15.45 -2.32 -13.40
N GLU A 106 -15.55 -2.35 -12.07
CA GLU A 106 -15.55 -1.14 -11.26
C GLU A 106 -14.18 -0.44 -11.33
N GLU A 107 -13.09 -1.19 -11.23
CA GLU A 107 -11.73 -0.65 -11.33
C GLU A 107 -11.51 0.03 -12.69
N ALA A 108 -11.95 -0.58 -13.79
CA ALA A 108 -11.81 -0.01 -15.14
C ALA A 108 -12.62 1.28 -15.35
N GLY A 109 -13.69 1.49 -14.57
CA GLY A 109 -14.51 2.70 -14.60
C GLY A 109 -13.91 3.88 -13.83
N THR A 110 -12.84 3.65 -13.06
CA THR A 110 -12.20 4.66 -12.21
C THR A 110 -10.80 5.01 -12.69
N ASN A 111 -10.39 6.27 -12.49
CA ASN A 111 -9.02 6.70 -12.77
C ASN A 111 -8.22 6.74 -11.47
N ILE A 112 -7.16 5.93 -11.42
CA ILE A 112 -6.28 5.81 -10.25
C ILE A 112 -5.65 7.16 -9.86
N LYS A 113 -5.41 8.05 -10.83
CA LYS A 113 -4.79 9.36 -10.59
C LYS A 113 -5.68 10.31 -9.81
N ASP A 114 -6.97 10.00 -9.69
CA ASP A 114 -7.91 10.79 -8.90
C ASP A 114 -7.98 10.29 -7.45
N TRP A 115 -7.40 9.11 -7.18
CA TRP A 115 -7.39 8.55 -5.83
C TRP A 115 -6.41 9.33 -4.96
N ARG A 116 -6.81 9.56 -3.71
CA ARG A 116 -6.05 10.28 -2.70
C ARG A 116 -6.07 9.48 -1.42
N GLY A 117 -4.91 9.38 -0.79
CA GLY A 117 -4.74 8.62 0.44
C GLY A 117 -3.30 8.64 0.86
N ARG A 118 -3.07 8.28 2.12
CA ARG A 118 -1.73 8.00 2.63
C ARG A 118 -1.44 6.52 2.46
N ASP A 119 -0.16 6.22 2.44
CA ASP A 119 0.33 4.86 2.61
C ASP A 119 -0.10 4.31 3.97
N MET A 120 -0.25 2.99 4.00
CA MET A 120 -0.64 2.28 5.20
C MET A 120 0.57 2.13 6.11
N PRO A 121 0.41 2.30 7.44
CA PRO A 121 1.49 2.04 8.37
C PRO A 121 1.91 0.56 8.32
N PRO A 122 3.18 0.26 8.63
CA PRO A 122 3.61 -1.11 8.87
C PRO A 122 2.77 -1.76 9.96
N ALA A 123 2.50 -3.06 9.83
CA ALA A 123 1.66 -3.81 10.76
C ALA A 123 2.15 -3.70 12.22
N ALA A 124 3.48 -3.61 12.43
CA ALA A 124 4.08 -3.42 13.75
C ALA A 124 3.73 -2.06 14.40
N ALA A 125 3.57 -1.01 13.61
CA ALA A 125 3.21 0.31 14.12
C ALA A 125 1.75 0.36 14.61
N ALA A 126 0.84 -0.37 13.96
CA ALA A 126 -0.56 -0.46 14.37
C ALA A 126 -0.75 -1.13 15.75
N VAL A 127 0.15 -2.03 16.15
CA VAL A 127 0.06 -2.75 17.44
C VAL A 127 0.40 -1.86 18.64
N ARG A 128 1.22 -0.82 18.46
CA ARG A 128 1.66 0.08 19.55
C ARG A 128 0.56 0.99 20.12
N GLN A 129 -0.63 1.01 19.53
CA GLN A 129 -1.76 1.87 19.94
C GLN A 129 -2.75 1.20 20.92
N ARG A 130 -2.38 0.10 21.59
CA ARG A 130 -3.20 -0.55 22.63
C ARG A 130 -2.64 -0.35 24.03
#